data_AF-A0A318H571-F1
#
_entry.id   AF-A0A318H571-F1
#
_cell.length_a   1.000
_cell.length_b   1.000
_cell.length_c   1.000
_cell.angle_alpha   90.00
_cell.angle_beta   90.00
_cell.angle_gamma   90.00
#
_symmetry.space_group_name_H-M   'P 1'
#
loop_
_entity.id
_entity.type
_entity.pdbx_description
1 polymer ?
#
loop_
_entity_poly.entity_id
_entity_poly.type
_entity_poly.pdbx_seq_one_letter_code
_entity_poly.pdbx_strand_id
1 'polypeptide(L)'
;MARYGKEYKDRVVARLLPPESAPVERVSAEAGVSASTLERWLAEALESASSGGESARRVWTAAARLQAVIATASLDETAKSAWCREQGVYPQELTQWSASALDALADPKVATSGASNGAERRRVKELERELRRKDKALAEAAALLVLSKKLSAIFHEGADE
;
A
#
# COMPACT_ATOMS: atom_id res chain seq x y z
N MET A 1 26.59 18.25 24.01
CA MET A 1 26.45 18.31 22.53
C MET A 1 25.41 19.36 22.21
N ALA A 2 25.74 20.35 21.39
CA ALA A 2 24.77 21.35 20.96
C ALA A 2 23.62 20.64 20.23
N ARG A 3 22.39 20.80 20.73
CA ARG A 3 21.19 20.30 20.05
C ARG A 3 20.82 21.31 18.97
N TYR A 4 21.25 21.05 17.74
CA TYR A 4 20.79 21.81 16.58
C TYR A 4 19.29 21.55 16.38
N GLY A 5 18.51 22.62 16.17
CA GLY A 5 17.09 22.49 15.84
C GLY A 5 16.89 21.81 14.49
N LYS A 6 15.78 21.09 14.32
CA LYS A 6 15.47 20.35 13.09
C LYS A 6 15.47 21.26 11.86
N GLU A 7 14.80 22.42 11.96
CA GLU A 7 14.73 23.41 10.87
C GLU A 7 16.11 23.94 10.45
N TYR A 8 17.01 24.15 11.41
CA TYR A 8 18.37 24.58 11.13
C TYR A 8 19.15 23.49 10.39
N LYS A 9 19.07 22.24 10.87
CA LYS A 9 19.70 21.08 10.23
C LYS A 9 19.19 20.92 8.80
N ASP A 10 17.88 20.97 8.58
CA ASP A 10 17.25 20.79 7.27
C ASP A 10 17.70 21.89 6.29
N ARG A 11 17.77 23.16 6.74
CA ARG A 11 18.27 24.28 5.92
C ARG A 11 19.73 24.11 5.53
N VAL A 12 20.58 23.66 6.45
CA VAL A 12 22.02 23.46 6.18
C VAL A 12 22.24 22.28 5.23
N VAL A 13 21.49 21.19 5.40
CA VAL A 13 21.55 20.02 4.51
C VAL A 13 21.01 20.35 3.12
N ALA A 14 19.98 21.20 3.00
CA ALA A 14 19.43 21.62 1.71
C ALA A 14 20.48 22.26 0.79
N ARG A 15 21.46 22.98 1.37
CA ARG A 15 22.56 23.60 0.60
C ARG A 15 23.56 22.59 0.03
N LEU A 16 23.67 21.41 0.65
CA LEU A 16 24.53 20.30 0.22
C LEU A 16 23.87 19.45 -0.88
N LEU A 17 22.55 19.53 -1.02
CA LEU A 17 21.77 18.79 -1.99
C LEU A 17 21.48 19.65 -3.24
N PRO A 18 21.07 19.05 -4.36
CA PRO A 18 20.55 19.82 -5.51
C PRO A 18 19.39 20.72 -5.08
N PRO A 19 19.30 21.97 -5.58
CA PRO A 19 20.02 22.53 -6.73
C PRO A 19 21.36 23.21 -6.43
N GLU A 20 21.69 23.53 -5.17
CA GLU A 20 22.89 24.29 -4.83
C GLU A 20 24.17 23.43 -4.88
N SER A 21 24.10 22.18 -4.41
CA SER A 21 25.23 21.23 -4.39
C SER A 21 26.54 21.83 -3.87
N ALA A 22 26.47 22.63 -2.80
CA ALA A 22 27.63 23.32 -2.24
C ALA A 22 28.63 22.32 -1.61
N PRO A 23 29.95 22.58 -1.67
CA PRO A 23 30.95 21.71 -1.05
C PRO A 23 30.85 21.76 0.47
N VAL A 24 31.03 20.61 1.12
CA VAL A 24 30.92 20.44 2.59
C VAL A 24 31.83 21.41 3.34
N GLU A 25 33.04 21.67 2.84
CA GLU A 25 34.01 22.59 3.45
C GLU A 25 33.50 24.04 3.51
N ARG A 26 32.80 24.49 2.47
CA ARG A 26 32.21 25.84 2.43
C ARG A 26 31.07 25.96 3.44
N VAL A 27 30.18 24.96 3.46
CA VAL A 27 29.04 24.93 4.39
C VAL A 27 29.52 24.80 5.83
N SER A 28 30.60 24.06 6.08
CA SER A 28 31.25 23.93 7.39
C SER A 28 31.74 25.29 7.90
N ALA A 29 32.48 26.04 7.08
CA ALA A 29 32.99 27.35 7.42
C ALA A 29 31.88 28.39 7.69
N GLU A 30 30.79 28.35 6.90
CA GLU A 30 29.69 29.31 7.02
C GLU A 30 28.71 28.98 8.15
N ALA A 31 28.41 27.69 8.37
CA ALA A 31 27.44 27.24 9.38
C ALA A 31 28.07 26.98 10.75
N GLY A 32 29.41 26.97 10.84
CA GLY A 32 30.13 26.65 12.08
C GLY A 32 29.94 25.20 12.54
N VAL A 33 29.62 24.29 11.63
CA VAL A 33 29.37 22.86 11.91
C VAL A 33 30.51 22.04 11.30
N SER A 34 31.05 21.06 12.03
CA SER A 34 32.15 20.23 11.51
C SER A 34 31.75 19.48 10.24
N ALA A 35 32.68 19.35 9.29
CA ALA A 35 32.48 18.59 8.05
C ALA A 35 31.93 17.18 8.31
N SER A 36 32.48 16.48 9.31
CA SER A 36 32.01 15.15 9.73
C SER A 36 30.55 15.11 10.19
N THR A 37 30.05 16.20 10.81
CA THR A 37 28.65 16.29 11.24
C THR A 37 27.74 16.55 10.05
N LEU A 38 28.19 17.38 9.10
CA LEU A 38 27.48 17.66 7.86
C LEU A 38 27.36 16.42 6.97
N GLU A 39 28.43 15.64 6.83
CA GLU A 39 28.42 14.37 6.09
C GLU A 39 27.43 13.37 6.69
N ARG A 40 27.40 13.25 8.03
CA ARG A 40 26.42 12.41 8.71
C ARG A 40 24.98 12.87 8.45
N TRP A 41 24.72 14.18 8.54
CA TRP A 41 23.39 14.72 8.27
C TRP A 41 22.95 14.54 6.81
N LEU A 42 23.90 14.65 5.88
CA LEU A 42 23.67 14.39 4.46
C LEU A 42 23.33 12.92 4.22
N ALA A 43 24.07 11.99 4.83
CA ALA A 43 23.79 10.56 4.74
C ALA A 43 22.40 10.21 5.30
N GLU A 44 22.05 10.71 6.49
CA GLU A 44 20.73 10.52 7.09
C GLU A 44 19.60 11.09 6.20
N ALA A 45 19.83 12.23 5.54
CA ALA A 45 18.86 12.83 4.63
C ALA A 45 18.71 12.04 3.33
N LEU A 46 19.81 11.50 2.78
CA LEU A 46 19.78 10.65 1.58
C LEU A 46 19.14 9.29 1.85
N GLU A 47 19.37 8.69 3.02
CA GLU A 47 18.69 7.46 3.46
C GLU A 47 17.20 7.70 3.68
N SER A 48 16.85 8.84 4.29
CA SER A 48 15.46 9.26 4.43
C SER A 48 14.81 9.51 3.07
N ALA A 49 15.52 10.10 2.10
CA ALA A 49 15.00 10.30 0.75
C ALA A 49 14.84 8.97 -0.02
N SER A 50 15.81 8.06 0.13
CA SER A 50 15.84 6.75 -0.57
C SER A 50 14.81 5.76 -0.01
N SER A 51 14.50 5.87 1.29
CA SER A 51 13.44 5.08 1.94
C SER A 51 12.03 5.67 1.76
N GLY A 52 11.88 6.76 0.99
CA GLY A 52 10.59 7.41 0.75
C GLY A 52 10.10 8.17 1.98
N GLY A 53 10.96 9.01 2.55
CA GLY A 53 10.74 9.76 3.78
C GLY A 53 9.43 10.54 3.81
N GLU A 54 8.92 10.71 5.03
CA GLU A 54 7.64 11.31 5.45
C GLU A 54 7.16 12.53 4.64
N SER A 55 8.06 13.32 4.05
CA SER A 55 7.72 14.55 3.32
C SER A 55 7.44 14.36 1.81
N ALA A 56 7.73 13.19 1.23
CA ALA A 56 7.67 12.99 -0.23
C ALA A 56 6.58 12.01 -0.69
N ARG A 57 6.05 11.15 0.18
CA ARG A 57 4.91 10.31 -0.19
C ARG A 57 3.62 11.07 0.04
N ARG A 58 3.32 12.03 -0.85
CA ARG A 58 1.96 12.55 -0.98
C ARG A 58 1.03 11.33 -1.03
N VAL A 59 0.13 11.20 -0.06
CA VAL A 59 -0.82 10.08 -0.05
C VAL A 59 -1.74 10.26 -1.25
N TRP A 60 -1.45 9.54 -2.32
CA TRP A 60 -2.23 9.59 -3.56
C TRP A 60 -3.57 8.90 -3.36
N THR A 61 -4.59 9.69 -3.06
CA THR A 61 -5.99 9.24 -3.06
C THR A 61 -6.42 8.84 -4.48
N ALA A 62 -7.45 8.00 -4.60
CA ALA A 62 -7.97 7.59 -5.91
C ALA A 62 -8.34 8.79 -6.79
N ALA A 63 -8.96 9.82 -6.20
CA ALA A 63 -9.28 11.07 -6.90
C ALA A 63 -8.01 11.80 -7.37
N ALA A 64 -6.97 11.89 -6.53
CA ALA A 64 -5.71 12.54 -6.91
C ALA A 64 -5.00 11.80 -8.05
N ARG A 65 -5.00 10.46 -8.04
CA ARG A 65 -4.43 9.65 -9.13
C ARG A 65 -5.17 9.88 -10.45
N LEU A 66 -6.50 9.93 -10.42
CA LEU A 66 -7.30 10.21 -11.60
C LEU A 66 -7.01 11.61 -12.15
N GLN A 67 -6.94 12.62 -11.29
CA GLN A 67 -6.59 14.00 -11.70
C GLN A 67 -5.19 14.09 -12.30
N ALA A 68 -4.21 13.36 -11.75
CA ALA A 68 -2.87 13.26 -12.30
C ALA A 68 -2.86 12.67 -13.72
N VAL A 69 -3.61 11.58 -13.94
CA VAL A 69 -3.75 10.96 -15.27
C VAL A 69 -4.41 11.93 -16.26
N ILE A 70 -5.45 12.66 -15.84
CA ILE A 70 -6.13 13.66 -16.68
C ILE A 70 -5.19 14.81 -17.03
N ALA A 71 -4.48 15.37 -16.04
CA ALA A 71 -3.58 16.52 -16.23
C ALA A 71 -2.40 16.19 -17.17
N THR A 72 -1.95 14.93 -17.16
CA THR A 72 -0.83 14.46 -17.98
C THR A 72 -1.26 13.90 -19.33
N ALA A 73 -2.56 13.75 -19.59
CA ALA A 73 -3.08 13.11 -20.82
C ALA A 73 -2.72 13.88 -22.11
N SER A 74 -2.68 15.21 -22.05
CA SER A 74 -2.36 16.07 -23.20
C SER A 74 -0.89 16.47 -23.29
N LEU A 75 -0.06 16.07 -22.33
CA LEU A 75 1.36 16.43 -22.29
C LEU A 75 2.18 15.51 -23.21
N ASP A 76 3.29 16.02 -23.73
CA ASP A 76 4.33 15.22 -24.38
C ASP A 76 5.21 14.51 -23.34
N GLU A 77 6.01 13.52 -23.76
CA GLU A 77 6.80 12.69 -22.82
C GLU A 77 7.81 13.51 -22.00
N THR A 78 8.33 14.60 -22.57
CA THR A 78 9.24 15.53 -21.89
C THR A 78 8.50 16.33 -20.80
N ALA A 79 7.33 16.91 -21.08
CA ALA A 79 6.54 17.62 -20.08
C ALA A 79 5.94 16.69 -19.04
N LYS A 80 5.53 15.47 -19.40
CA LYS A 80 5.13 14.44 -18.42
C LYS A 80 6.25 14.11 -17.46
N SER A 81 7.48 13.95 -17.96
CA SER A 81 8.65 13.66 -17.13
C SER A 81 9.00 14.82 -16.20
N ALA A 82 8.86 16.06 -16.66
CA ALA A 82 9.04 17.24 -15.81
C ALA A 82 7.96 17.32 -14.71
N TRP A 83 6.69 17.15 -15.09
CA TRP A 83 5.56 17.13 -14.17
C TRP A 83 5.69 16.02 -13.11
N CYS A 84 6.14 14.83 -13.52
CA CYS A 84 6.43 13.70 -12.64
C CYS A 84 7.43 14.06 -11.54
N ARG A 85 8.52 14.76 -11.91
CA ARG A 85 9.55 15.21 -10.96
C ARG A 85 9.02 16.26 -9.98
N GLU A 86 8.19 17.19 -10.47
CA GLU A 86 7.56 18.22 -9.63
C GLU A 86 6.57 17.62 -8.63
N GLN A 87 5.83 16.59 -9.04
CA GLN A 87 4.78 15.97 -8.22
C GLN A 87 5.27 14.78 -7.38
N GLY A 88 6.53 14.35 -7.55
CA GLY A 88 7.09 13.20 -6.84
C GLY A 88 6.46 11.86 -7.27
N VAL A 89 6.12 11.73 -8.55
CA VAL A 89 5.51 10.53 -9.15
C VAL A 89 6.41 10.02 -10.27
N TYR A 90 6.53 8.70 -10.41
CA TYR A 90 7.25 8.12 -11.53
C TYR A 90 6.35 8.01 -12.77
N PRO A 91 6.87 8.23 -14.00
CA PRO A 91 6.11 8.05 -15.23
C PRO A 91 5.43 6.67 -15.34
N GLN A 92 6.07 5.63 -14.81
CA GLN A 92 5.54 4.27 -14.74
C GLN A 92 4.31 4.14 -13.82
N GLU A 93 4.21 4.97 -12.78
CA GLU A 93 3.03 4.99 -11.91
C GLU A 93 1.84 5.63 -12.63
N LEU A 94 2.07 6.69 -13.41
CA LEU A 94 1.02 7.31 -14.24
C LEU A 94 0.48 6.32 -15.29
N THR A 95 1.36 5.58 -15.96
CA THR A 95 0.91 4.57 -16.94
C THR A 95 0.13 3.46 -16.24
N GLN A 96 0.58 2.99 -15.08
CA GLN A 96 -0.15 2.00 -14.29
C GLN A 96 -1.54 2.49 -13.86
N TRP A 97 -1.65 3.74 -13.39
CA TRP A 97 -2.94 4.31 -12.99
C TRP A 97 -3.87 4.49 -14.18
N SER A 98 -3.35 4.89 -15.34
CA SER A 98 -4.14 4.99 -16.57
C SER A 98 -4.68 3.63 -17.02
N ALA A 99 -3.84 2.58 -16.99
CA ALA A 99 -4.26 1.22 -17.33
C ALA A 99 -5.33 0.69 -16.36
N SER A 100 -5.12 0.89 -15.06
CA SER A 100 -6.09 0.48 -14.03
C SER A 100 -7.43 1.20 -14.17
N ALA A 101 -7.41 2.48 -14.56
CA ALA A 101 -8.62 3.25 -14.82
C ALA A 101 -9.36 2.74 -16.06
N LEU A 102 -8.62 2.40 -17.13
CA LEU A 102 -9.20 1.80 -18.34
C LEU A 102 -9.79 0.42 -18.06
N ASP A 103 -9.09 -0.42 -17.29
CA ASP A 103 -9.58 -1.76 -16.90
C ASP A 103 -10.85 -1.68 -16.06
N ALA A 104 -10.95 -0.70 -15.15
CA ALA A 104 -12.13 -0.49 -14.33
C ALA A 104 -13.34 0.05 -15.12
N LEU A 105 -13.08 0.83 -16.17
CA LEU A 105 -14.10 1.35 -17.09
C LEU A 105 -14.44 0.37 -18.21
N ALA A 106 -13.59 -0.63 -18.47
CA ALA A 106 -13.83 -1.66 -19.46
C ALA A 106 -15.08 -2.46 -19.08
N ASP A 107 -15.99 -2.59 -20.05
CA ASP A 107 -17.23 -3.33 -19.87
C ASP A 107 -16.89 -4.78 -19.48
N PRO A 108 -17.44 -5.33 -18.37
CA PRO A 108 -17.11 -6.68 -17.93
C PRO A 108 -17.44 -7.75 -18.99
N LYS A 109 -18.31 -7.44 -19.96
CA LYS A 109 -18.63 -8.31 -21.10
C LYS A 109 -17.50 -8.42 -22.14
N VAL A 110 -16.60 -7.44 -22.23
CA VAL A 110 -15.45 -7.46 -23.14
C VAL A 110 -14.22 -8.09 -22.47
N ALA A 111 -14.04 -7.89 -21.17
CA ALA A 111 -13.02 -8.57 -20.36
C ALA A 111 -13.30 -10.09 -20.17
N THR A 112 -14.54 -10.55 -20.36
CA THR A 112 -14.92 -11.97 -20.28
C THR A 112 -14.51 -12.85 -21.46
N SER A 113 -13.68 -12.36 -22.39
CA SER A 113 -13.02 -13.23 -23.37
C SER A 113 -11.90 -14.09 -22.76
N GLY A 114 -11.49 -13.85 -21.51
CA GLY A 114 -10.51 -14.67 -20.79
C GLY A 114 -11.17 -15.68 -19.84
N ALA A 115 -10.90 -16.97 -20.05
CA ALA A 115 -11.41 -18.12 -19.31
C ALA A 115 -11.27 -18.12 -17.75
N SER A 116 -10.63 -17.12 -17.13
CA SER A 116 -10.35 -17.08 -15.68
C SER A 116 -11.61 -16.86 -14.84
N ASN A 117 -12.51 -15.97 -15.27
CA ASN A 117 -13.74 -15.66 -14.53
C ASN A 117 -14.72 -16.85 -14.45
N GLY A 118 -14.69 -17.73 -15.45
CA GLY A 118 -15.50 -18.95 -15.47
C GLY A 118 -14.98 -20.01 -14.48
N ALA A 119 -13.66 -20.18 -14.41
CA ALA A 119 -13.03 -21.12 -13.49
C ALA A 119 -13.23 -20.70 -12.02
N GLU A 120 -13.04 -19.42 -11.71
CA GLU A 120 -13.26 -18.88 -10.36
C GLU A 120 -14.71 -19.03 -9.91
N ARG A 121 -15.68 -18.68 -10.77
CA ARG A 121 -17.11 -18.85 -10.47
C ARG A 121 -17.50 -20.31 -10.27
N ARG A 122 -16.90 -21.24 -11.03
CA ARG A 122 -17.11 -22.68 -10.83
C ARG A 122 -16.53 -23.13 -9.50
N ARG A 123 -15.34 -22.66 -9.15
CA ARG A 123 -14.68 -23.00 -7.88
C ARG A 123 -15.46 -22.48 -6.69
N VAL A 124 -15.96 -21.25 -6.75
CA VAL A 124 -16.85 -20.70 -5.71
C VAL A 124 -18.09 -21.57 -5.53
N LYS A 125 -18.78 -21.93 -6.62
CA LYS A 125 -19.98 -22.79 -6.54
C LYS A 125 -19.69 -24.19 -5.98
N GLU A 126 -18.53 -24.75 -6.30
CA GLU A 126 -18.10 -26.05 -5.78
C GLU A 126 -17.83 -25.97 -4.28
N LEU A 127 -17.07 -24.97 -3.85
CA LEU A 127 -16.78 -24.72 -2.44
C LEU A 127 -18.06 -24.46 -1.63
N GLU A 128 -19.03 -23.69 -2.16
CA GLU A 128 -20.33 -23.47 -1.53
C GLU A 128 -21.12 -24.77 -1.35
N ARG A 129 -21.07 -25.69 -2.32
CA ARG A 129 -21.75 -26.99 -2.23
C ARG A 129 -21.10 -27.89 -1.19
N GLU A 130 -19.77 -27.95 -1.18
CA GLU A 130 -19.03 -28.70 -0.17
C GLU A 130 -19.29 -28.17 1.23
N LEU A 131 -19.31 -26.85 1.40
CA LEU A 131 -19.63 -26.20 2.66
C LEU A 131 -21.02 -26.60 3.15
N ARG A 132 -22.06 -26.49 2.30
CA ARG A 132 -23.43 -26.89 2.66
C ARG A 132 -23.55 -28.37 3.05
N ARG A 133 -22.80 -29.26 2.38
CA ARG A 133 -22.79 -30.70 2.74
C ARG A 133 -22.14 -30.92 4.09
N LYS A 134 -21.02 -30.25 4.36
CA LYS A 134 -20.32 -30.31 5.65
C LYS A 134 -21.18 -29.73 6.77
N ASP A 135 -21.81 -28.59 6.56
CA ASP A 135 -22.72 -27.98 7.53
C ASP A 135 -23.92 -28.88 7.84
N LYS A 136 -24.49 -29.55 6.82
CA LYS A 136 -25.56 -30.53 7.03
C LYS A 136 -25.09 -31.73 7.87
N ALA A 137 -23.94 -32.30 7.55
CA ALA A 137 -23.37 -33.42 8.33
C ALA A 137 -23.03 -33.01 9.76
N LEU A 138 -22.51 -31.78 9.96
CA LEU A 138 -22.25 -31.22 11.28
C LEU A 138 -23.57 -31.02 12.07
N ALA A 139 -24.63 -30.54 11.42
CA ALA A 139 -25.94 -30.40 12.04
C ALA A 139 -26.55 -31.76 12.44
N GLU A 140 -26.42 -32.77 11.60
CA GLU A 140 -26.86 -34.14 11.91
C GLU A 140 -26.07 -34.73 13.09
N ALA A 141 -24.74 -34.57 13.13
CA ALA A 141 -23.92 -34.99 14.25
C ALA A 141 -24.29 -34.25 15.55
N ALA A 142 -24.53 -32.95 15.49
CA ALA A 142 -24.99 -32.17 16.63
C ALA A 142 -26.37 -32.64 17.12
N ALA A 143 -27.29 -32.96 16.21
CA ALA A 143 -28.60 -33.51 16.57
C ALA A 143 -28.49 -34.86 17.29
N LEU A 144 -27.60 -35.76 16.83
CA LEU A 144 -27.34 -37.04 17.49
C LEU A 144 -26.74 -36.86 18.90
N LEU A 145 -25.80 -35.93 19.08
CA LEU A 145 -25.25 -35.61 20.40
C LEU A 145 -26.29 -35.01 21.35
N VAL A 146 -27.18 -34.16 20.84
CA VAL A 146 -28.30 -33.61 21.64
C VAL A 146 -29.28 -34.71 22.03
N LEU A 147 -29.60 -35.62 21.09
CA LEU A 147 -30.49 -36.75 21.36
C LEU A 147 -29.90 -37.70 22.40
N SER A 148 -28.62 -38.07 22.28
CA SER A 148 -27.95 -38.93 23.25
C SER A 148 -27.94 -38.30 24.64
N LYS A 149 -27.63 -37.00 24.74
CA LYS A 149 -27.68 -36.27 26.02
C LYS A 149 -29.08 -36.27 26.64
N LYS A 150 -30.13 -36.05 25.83
CA LYS A 150 -31.52 -36.08 26.31
C LYS A 150 -31.95 -37.48 26.77
N LEU A 151 -31.58 -38.52 26.04
CA LEU A 151 -31.83 -39.91 26.45
C LEU A 151 -31.10 -40.23 27.74
N SER A 152 -29.82 -39.86 27.86
CA SER A 152 -29.07 -40.03 29.11
C SER A 152 -29.77 -39.33 30.28
N ALA A 153 -30.24 -38.09 30.12
CA ALA A 153 -30.98 -37.40 31.17
C ALA A 153 -32.25 -38.16 31.60
N ILE A 154 -33.09 -38.59 30.65
CA ILE A 154 -34.34 -39.32 30.95
C ILE A 154 -34.08 -40.67 31.62
N PHE A 155 -33.05 -41.41 31.17
CA PHE A 155 -32.78 -42.77 31.66
C PHE A 155 -31.82 -42.84 32.86
N HIS A 156 -31.08 -41.76 33.18
CA HIS A 156 -30.16 -41.70 34.33
C HIS A 156 -30.64 -40.76 35.43
N GLU A 157 -31.81 -40.10 35.29
CA GLU A 157 -32.49 -39.35 36.37
C GLU A 157 -32.99 -40.25 37.54
N GLY A 158 -32.76 -41.56 37.48
CA GLY A 158 -33.09 -42.50 38.57
C GLY A 158 -31.91 -43.27 39.14
N ALA A 159 -30.66 -42.88 38.84
CA ALA A 159 -29.46 -43.60 39.28
C ALA A 159 -28.66 -42.89 40.39
N ASP A 160 -29.16 -41.76 40.90
CA ASP A 160 -28.60 -41.07 42.07
C ASP A 160 -29.73 -40.82 43.11
N GLU A 161 -30.17 -41.91 43.76
CA GLU A 161 -30.62 -41.92 45.17
C GLU A 161 -29.93 -43.08 45.90
#